data_AF-A0A7W1FEQ6-F1
#
_entry.id   AF-A0A7W1FEQ6-F1
#
_cell.length_a   1.000
_cell.length_b   1.000
_cell.length_c   1.000
_cell.angle_alpha   90.00
_cell.angle_beta   90.00
_cell.angle_gamma   90.00
#
_symmetry.space_group_name_H-M   'P 1'
#
loop_
_entity.id
_entity.type
_entity.pdbx_description
1 polymer ?
#
loop_
_entity_poly.entity_id
_entity_poly.type
_entity_poly.pdbx_seq_one_letter_code
_entity_poly.pdbx_strand_id
1 'polypeptide(L)'
;MEYPMWVWIFFFSVVLIALFVDVGIVNRKAHAPSRKETFVWSAIWISLALAFGGFVLWQFGGLKATEFLTGYLVELSLSIDNLFVFLLIFNFFKVPKKYQHRALFWGIFMALVMRMVMIFAGVALVEKFEWILYIFGAFLVYTGIKMFSQDDDFNPEESAIVKLTTRFVRITKRYEGEKFFVRENGKRTGTLL
;
A
#
# COMPACT_ATOMS: atom_id res chain seq x y z
N MET A 1 1.49 -28.92 10.31
CA MET A 1 0.09 -29.35 10.15
C MET A 1 -0.33 -29.01 8.73
N GLU A 2 -0.65 -30.00 7.92
CA GLU A 2 -1.24 -29.75 6.60
C GLU A 2 -2.74 -29.51 6.78
N TYR A 3 -3.18 -28.27 6.53
CA TYR A 3 -4.59 -27.94 6.58
C TYR A 3 -5.31 -28.49 5.33
N PRO A 4 -6.52 -29.04 5.47
CA PRO A 4 -7.29 -29.51 4.33
C PRO A 4 -7.49 -28.41 3.28
N MET A 5 -7.49 -28.77 1.99
CA MET A 5 -7.56 -27.81 0.89
C MET A 5 -8.81 -26.91 0.90
N TRP A 6 -9.92 -27.39 1.50
CA TRP A 6 -11.14 -26.59 1.66
C TRP A 6 -10.95 -25.36 2.55
N VAL A 7 -10.03 -25.40 3.53
CA VAL A 7 -9.72 -24.26 4.42
C VAL A 7 -9.09 -23.12 3.61
N TRP A 8 -8.18 -23.44 2.71
CA TRP A 8 -7.56 -22.47 1.80
C TRP A 8 -8.58 -21.89 0.82
N ILE A 9 -9.41 -22.74 0.22
CA ILE A 9 -10.48 -22.30 -0.69
C ILE A 9 -11.45 -21.38 0.04
N PHE A 10 -11.88 -21.74 1.26
CA PHE A 10 -12.75 -20.90 2.08
C PHE A 10 -12.10 -19.57 2.43
N PHE A 11 -10.84 -19.58 2.89
CA PHE A 11 -10.09 -18.37 3.23
C PHE A 11 -9.98 -17.42 2.02
N PHE A 12 -9.49 -17.90 0.88
CA PHE A 12 -9.39 -17.08 -0.32
C PHE A 12 -10.74 -16.58 -0.81
N SER A 13 -11.80 -17.40 -0.70
CA SER A 13 -13.16 -16.98 -1.07
C SER A 13 -13.65 -15.85 -0.18
N VAL A 14 -13.48 -15.95 1.14
CA VAL A 14 -13.85 -14.89 2.10
C VAL A 14 -13.07 -13.61 1.82
N VAL A 15 -11.76 -13.71 1.59
CA VAL A 15 -10.90 -12.55 1.27
C VAL A 15 -11.33 -11.88 -0.03
N LEU A 16 -11.58 -12.66 -1.09
CA LEU A 16 -12.01 -12.13 -2.39
C LEU A 16 -13.40 -11.49 -2.32
N ILE A 17 -14.32 -12.08 -1.56
CA ILE A 17 -15.65 -11.49 -1.32
C ILE A 17 -15.52 -10.20 -0.52
N ALA A 18 -14.72 -10.17 0.53
CA ALA A 18 -14.49 -8.97 1.33
C ALA A 18 -13.89 -7.84 0.48
N LEU A 19 -12.88 -8.15 -0.35
CA LEU A 19 -12.31 -7.21 -1.32
C LEU A 19 -13.38 -6.73 -2.31
N PHE A 20 -14.21 -7.61 -2.85
CA PHE A 20 -15.25 -7.25 -3.79
C PHE A 20 -16.32 -6.35 -3.15
N VAL A 21 -16.71 -6.61 -1.90
CA VAL A 21 -17.65 -5.78 -1.15
C VAL A 21 -17.05 -4.39 -0.88
N ASP A 22 -15.81 -4.33 -0.41
CA ASP A 22 -15.12 -3.08 -0.12
C ASP A 22 -14.92 -2.22 -1.38
N VAL A 23 -14.44 -2.84 -2.47
CA VAL A 23 -14.19 -2.20 -3.76
C VAL A 23 -15.49 -1.84 -4.50
N GLY A 24 -16.41 -2.80 -4.60
CA GLY A 24 -17.55 -2.75 -5.49
C GLY A 24 -18.79 -2.08 -4.90
N ILE A 25 -18.97 -2.17 -3.59
CA ILE A 25 -20.18 -1.68 -2.90
C ILE A 25 -19.86 -0.45 -2.06
N VAL A 26 -18.85 -0.54 -1.18
CA VAL A 26 -18.54 0.52 -0.21
C VAL A 26 -17.86 1.71 -0.90
N ASN A 27 -16.86 1.46 -1.75
CA ASN A 27 -16.09 2.50 -2.43
C ASN A 27 -16.60 2.88 -3.83
N ARG A 28 -17.83 2.49 -4.19
CA ARG A 28 -18.41 2.71 -5.54
C ARG A 28 -18.55 4.19 -5.91
N LYS A 29 -18.72 5.08 -4.94
CA LYS A 29 -18.83 6.53 -5.16
C LYS A 29 -17.62 7.23 -4.56
N ALA A 30 -16.87 7.95 -5.40
CA ALA A 30 -15.74 8.77 -4.98
C ALA A 30 -16.21 9.99 -4.16
N HIS A 31 -16.55 9.77 -2.90
CA HIS A 31 -16.69 10.82 -1.90
C HIS A 31 -15.46 10.77 -1.01
N ALA A 32 -14.91 11.92 -0.64
CA ALA A 32 -13.92 11.97 0.42
C ALA A 32 -14.64 11.62 1.73
N PRO A 33 -14.31 10.51 2.41
CA PRO A 33 -14.95 10.15 3.65
C PRO A 33 -14.77 11.28 4.66
N SER A 34 -15.84 11.62 5.39
CA SER A 34 -15.73 12.59 6.47
C SER A 34 -14.87 12.00 7.60
N ARG A 35 -14.14 12.84 8.36
CA ARG A 35 -13.34 12.37 9.51
C ARG A 35 -14.15 11.50 10.48
N LYS A 36 -15.42 11.83 10.69
CA LYS A 36 -16.33 11.05 11.55
C LYS A 36 -16.65 9.68 10.96
N GLU A 37 -16.89 9.62 9.65
CA GLU A 37 -17.18 8.39 8.94
C GLU A 37 -15.98 7.45 8.95
N THR A 38 -14.77 7.96 8.65
CA THR A 38 -13.52 7.18 8.73
C THR A 38 -13.30 6.60 10.13
N PHE A 39 -13.48 7.41 11.17
CA PHE A 39 -13.28 6.95 12.55
C PHE A 39 -14.27 5.85 12.94
N VAL A 40 -15.55 6.00 12.56
CA VAL A 40 -16.59 4.99 12.82
C VAL A 40 -16.27 3.69 12.09
N TRP A 41 -15.88 3.75 10.81
CA TRP A 41 -15.49 2.56 10.06
C TRP A 41 -14.26 1.87 10.67
N SER A 42 -13.22 2.61 11.03
CA SER A 42 -12.05 2.06 11.73
C SER A 42 -12.46 1.38 13.04
N ALA A 43 -13.31 2.02 13.84
CA ALA A 43 -13.79 1.45 15.10
C ALA A 43 -14.59 0.15 14.87
N ILE A 44 -15.48 0.11 13.89
CA ILE A 44 -16.26 -1.09 13.54
C ILE A 44 -15.32 -2.25 13.18
N TRP A 45 -14.34 -2.02 12.31
CA TRP A 45 -13.39 -3.05 11.89
C TRP A 45 -12.52 -3.55 13.04
N ILE A 46 -12.01 -2.65 13.89
CA ILE A 46 -11.23 -3.02 15.08
C ILE A 46 -12.10 -3.82 16.05
N SER A 47 -13.34 -3.37 16.32
CA SER A 47 -14.27 -4.08 17.19
C SER A 47 -14.62 -5.47 16.66
N LEU A 48 -14.82 -5.62 15.35
CA LEU A 48 -15.09 -6.92 14.73
C LEU A 48 -13.88 -7.87 14.88
N ALA A 49 -12.67 -7.36 14.65
CA ALA A 49 -11.44 -8.13 14.83
C ALA A 49 -11.24 -8.57 16.29
N LEU A 50 -11.47 -7.67 17.26
CA LEU A 50 -11.39 -7.99 18.68
C LEU A 50 -12.48 -8.96 19.13
N ALA A 51 -13.71 -8.82 18.61
CA ALA A 51 -14.80 -9.75 18.89
C ALA A 51 -14.46 -11.16 18.38
N PHE A 52 -13.89 -11.26 17.16
CA PHE A 52 -13.38 -12.52 16.65
C PHE A 52 -12.22 -13.07 17.48
N GLY A 53 -11.29 -12.23 17.93
CA GLY A 53 -10.23 -12.63 18.86
C GLY A 53 -10.77 -13.16 20.19
N GLY A 54 -11.84 -12.56 20.72
CA GLY A 54 -12.57 -13.04 21.89
C GLY A 54 -13.26 -14.39 21.64
N PHE A 55 -13.84 -14.59 20.46
CA PHE A 55 -14.36 -15.90 20.04
C PHE A 55 -13.24 -16.95 19.95
N VAL A 56 -12.08 -16.59 19.40
CA VAL A 56 -10.92 -17.50 19.34
C VAL A 56 -10.43 -17.86 20.74
N LEU A 57 -10.40 -16.90 21.66
CA LEU A 57 -10.05 -17.14 23.07
C LEU A 57 -11.02 -18.13 23.73
N TRP A 58 -12.31 -17.97 23.49
CA TRP A 58 -13.34 -18.84 24.06
C TRP A 58 -13.30 -20.26 23.48
N GLN A 59 -13.11 -20.41 22.17
CA GLN A 59 -13.22 -21.70 21.47
C GLN A 59 -11.90 -22.48 21.36
N PHE A 60 -10.77 -21.78 21.19
CA PHE A 60 -9.46 -22.38 20.88
C PHE A 60 -8.39 -22.10 21.96
N GLY A 61 -8.74 -21.32 23.00
CA GLY A 61 -7.88 -21.04 24.15
C GLY A 61 -6.88 -19.90 23.95
N GLY A 62 -6.14 -19.58 25.02
CA GLY A 62 -5.27 -18.40 25.10
C GLY A 62 -4.10 -18.36 24.13
N LEU A 63 -3.53 -19.52 23.76
CA LEU A 63 -2.41 -19.58 22.83
C LEU A 63 -2.82 -19.11 21.43
N LYS A 64 -3.94 -19.64 20.91
CA LYS A 64 -4.47 -19.27 19.59
C LYS A 64 -5.01 -17.85 19.54
N ALA A 65 -5.59 -17.36 20.64
CA ALA A 65 -6.00 -15.97 20.75
C ALA A 65 -4.81 -15.00 20.72
N THR A 66 -3.71 -15.37 21.39
CA THR A 66 -2.46 -14.59 21.35
C THR A 66 -1.86 -14.58 19.95
N GLU A 67 -1.76 -15.74 19.29
CA GLU A 67 -1.31 -15.83 17.89
C GLU A 67 -2.15 -14.93 16.96
N PHE A 68 -3.49 -14.98 17.10
CA PHE A 68 -4.39 -14.12 16.33
C PHE A 68 -4.15 -12.64 16.61
N LEU A 69 -4.09 -12.23 17.89
CA LEU A 69 -3.92 -10.83 18.26
C LEU A 69 -2.55 -10.30 17.82
N THR A 70 -1.48 -11.08 17.98
CA THR A 70 -0.14 -10.74 17.50
C THR A 70 -0.15 -10.58 15.98
N GLY A 71 -0.74 -11.52 15.23
CA GLY A 71 -0.86 -11.41 13.78
C GLY A 71 -1.66 -10.17 13.37
N TYR A 72 -2.79 -9.92 14.01
CA TYR A 72 -3.62 -8.74 13.76
C TYR A 72 -2.85 -7.42 14.00
N LEU A 73 -2.10 -7.31 15.09
CA LEU A 73 -1.30 -6.12 15.38
C LEU A 73 -0.16 -5.92 14.39
N VAL A 74 0.50 -6.99 13.96
CA VAL A 74 1.56 -6.94 12.94
C VAL A 74 0.99 -6.44 11.60
N GLU A 75 -0.14 -7.00 11.16
CA GLU A 75 -0.82 -6.57 9.92
C GLU A 75 -1.33 -5.13 10.02
N LEU A 76 -1.83 -4.71 11.18
CA LEU A 76 -2.25 -3.33 11.42
C LEU A 76 -1.04 -2.36 11.35
N SER A 77 0.10 -2.72 11.93
CA SER A 77 1.33 -1.93 11.87
C SER A 77 1.85 -1.79 10.44
N LEU A 78 1.87 -2.88 9.67
CA LEU A 78 2.25 -2.87 8.25
C LEU A 78 1.31 -2.01 7.41
N SER A 79 0.02 -1.98 7.75
CA SER A 79 -0.97 -1.15 7.05
C SER A 79 -0.73 0.35 7.29
N ILE A 80 -0.32 0.75 8.51
CA ILE A 80 0.03 2.14 8.84
C ILE A 80 1.27 2.59 8.08
N ASP A 81 2.30 1.74 7.99
CA ASP A 81 3.52 2.02 7.21
C ASP A 81 3.21 2.28 5.73
N ASN A 82 2.37 1.43 5.12
CA ASN A 82 1.91 1.61 3.74
C ASN A 82 1.20 2.97 3.55
N LEU A 83 0.33 3.37 4.48
CA LEU A 83 -0.39 4.64 4.42
C LEU A 83 0.56 5.84 4.50
N PHE A 84 1.60 5.76 5.33
CA PHE A 84 2.61 6.82 5.44
C PHE A 84 3.33 7.07 4.11
N VAL A 85 3.76 6.00 3.43
CA VAL A 85 4.39 6.09 2.10
C VAL A 85 3.46 6.78 1.11
N PHE A 86 2.17 6.44 1.08
CA PHE A 86 1.20 7.11 0.21
C PHE A 86 1.03 8.59 0.54
N LEU A 87 0.99 8.97 1.82
CA LEU A 87 0.89 10.37 2.24
C LEU A 87 2.13 11.19 1.82
N LEU A 88 3.34 10.63 1.98
CA LEU A 88 4.58 11.26 1.52
C LEU A 88 4.54 11.50 0.00
N ILE A 89 4.13 10.50 -0.77
CA ILE A 89 3.99 10.60 -2.23
C ILE A 89 2.96 11.68 -2.59
N PHE A 90 1.78 11.68 -1.97
CA PHE A 90 0.75 12.69 -2.26
C PHE A 90 1.18 14.11 -1.90
N ASN A 91 1.91 14.28 -0.80
CA ASN A 91 2.47 15.57 -0.40
C ASN A 91 3.56 16.03 -1.38
N PHE A 92 4.45 15.13 -1.77
CA PHE A 92 5.51 15.39 -2.75
C PHE A 92 4.94 15.88 -4.08
N PHE A 93 3.90 15.20 -4.60
CA PHE A 93 3.23 15.56 -5.85
C PHE A 93 2.12 16.61 -5.69
N LYS A 94 1.89 17.14 -4.48
CA LYS A 94 0.82 18.09 -4.16
C LYS A 94 -0.57 17.66 -4.67
N VAL A 95 -0.87 16.36 -4.56
CA VAL A 95 -2.10 15.77 -5.11
C VAL A 95 -3.34 16.34 -4.40
N PRO A 96 -4.30 16.97 -5.12
CA PRO A 96 -5.51 17.50 -4.51
C PRO A 96 -6.30 16.43 -3.76
N LYS A 97 -6.85 16.76 -2.58
CA LYS A 97 -7.58 15.82 -1.68
C LYS A 97 -8.71 15.05 -2.38
N LYS A 98 -9.35 15.64 -3.39
CA LYS A 98 -10.39 15.00 -4.21
C LYS A 98 -9.89 13.75 -4.96
N TYR A 99 -8.61 13.72 -5.34
CA TYR A 99 -8.02 12.61 -6.09
C TYR A 99 -7.26 11.62 -5.22
N GLN A 100 -6.91 11.98 -3.98
CA GLN A 100 -6.15 11.13 -3.05
C GLN A 100 -6.83 9.78 -2.81
N HIS A 101 -8.16 9.76 -2.62
CA HIS A 101 -8.90 8.50 -2.42
C HIS A 101 -8.77 7.54 -3.62
N ARG A 102 -8.88 8.06 -4.85
CA ARG A 102 -8.77 7.26 -6.07
C ARG A 102 -7.33 6.79 -6.31
N ALA A 103 -6.35 7.66 -6.03
CA ALA A 103 -4.94 7.32 -6.14
C ALA A 103 -4.54 6.27 -5.09
N LEU A 104 -5.06 6.39 -3.86
CA LEU A 104 -4.85 5.42 -2.78
C LEU A 104 -5.44 4.06 -3.14
N PHE A 105 -6.66 4.04 -3.69
CA PHE A 105 -7.31 2.82 -4.14
C PHE A 105 -6.47 2.06 -5.18
N TRP A 106 -6.04 2.74 -6.25
CA TRP A 106 -5.17 2.14 -7.27
C TRP A 106 -3.78 1.78 -6.72
N GLY A 107 -3.25 2.59 -5.81
CA GLY A 107 -1.99 2.35 -5.13
C GLY A 107 -2.01 1.08 -4.29
N ILE A 108 -3.06 0.87 -3.48
CA ILE A 108 -3.24 -0.35 -2.67
C ILE A 108 -3.39 -1.56 -3.59
N PHE A 109 -4.20 -1.47 -4.65
CA PHE A 109 -4.37 -2.57 -5.60
C PHE A 109 -3.04 -2.95 -6.27
N MET A 110 -2.29 -1.96 -6.78
CA MET A 110 -0.98 -2.19 -7.39
C MET A 110 0.02 -2.74 -6.37
N ALA A 111 0.04 -2.21 -5.14
CA ALA A 111 0.91 -2.70 -4.07
C ALA A 111 0.60 -4.16 -3.70
N LEU A 112 -0.67 -4.55 -3.66
CA LEU A 112 -1.10 -5.92 -3.41
C LEU A 112 -0.64 -6.84 -4.55
N VAL A 113 -0.82 -6.44 -5.81
CA VAL A 113 -0.32 -7.19 -6.98
C VAL A 113 1.20 -7.35 -6.94
N MET A 114 1.93 -6.25 -6.71
CA MET A 114 3.39 -6.28 -6.59
C MET A 114 3.82 -7.18 -5.43
N ARG A 115 3.12 -7.14 -4.30
CA ARG A 115 3.35 -8.03 -3.15
C ARG A 115 3.15 -9.49 -3.54
N MET A 116 2.06 -9.85 -4.22
CA MET A 116 1.84 -11.22 -4.70
C MET A 116 2.98 -11.68 -5.61
N VAL A 117 3.35 -10.86 -6.60
CA VAL A 117 4.44 -11.18 -7.53
C VAL A 117 5.77 -11.36 -6.79
N MET A 118 6.12 -10.44 -5.88
CA MET A 118 7.35 -10.53 -5.09
C MET A 118 7.38 -11.75 -4.18
N ILE A 119 6.24 -12.13 -3.57
CA ILE A 119 6.17 -13.34 -2.73
C ILE A 119 6.36 -14.59 -3.58
N PHE A 120 5.61 -14.76 -4.67
CA PHE A 120 5.74 -15.96 -5.51
C PHE A 120 7.12 -16.05 -6.18
N ALA A 121 7.64 -14.93 -6.68
CA ALA A 121 8.98 -14.88 -7.25
C ALA A 121 10.06 -15.11 -6.18
N GLY A 122 9.88 -14.54 -4.98
CA GLY A 122 10.79 -14.71 -3.85
C GLY A 122 10.84 -16.16 -3.38
N VAL A 123 9.69 -16.82 -3.22
CA VAL A 123 9.61 -18.24 -2.87
C VAL A 123 10.33 -19.09 -3.91
N ALA A 124 10.04 -18.89 -5.20
CA ALA A 124 10.68 -19.63 -6.29
C ALA A 124 12.20 -19.40 -6.36
N LEU A 125 12.68 -18.23 -5.92
CA LEU A 125 14.10 -17.89 -5.88
C LEU A 125 14.81 -18.52 -4.67
N VAL A 126 14.16 -18.50 -3.50
CA VAL A 126 14.67 -19.09 -2.25
C VAL A 126 14.77 -20.61 -2.37
N GLU A 127 13.80 -21.27 -3.02
CA GLU A 127 13.86 -22.72 -3.28
C GLU A 127 15.09 -23.15 -4.10
N LYS A 128 15.63 -22.24 -4.93
CA LYS A 128 16.82 -22.52 -5.75
C LYS A 128 18.12 -22.04 -5.12
N PHE A 129 18.06 -21.00 -4.30
CA PHE A 129 19.24 -20.32 -3.76
C PHE A 129 18.99 -19.87 -2.32
N GLU A 130 19.13 -20.77 -1.36
CA GLU A 130 18.87 -20.46 0.06
C GLU A 130 19.73 -19.30 0.59
N TRP A 131 20.94 -19.11 0.06
CA TRP A 131 21.83 -18.01 0.43
C TRP A 131 21.27 -16.62 0.09
N ILE A 132 20.27 -16.53 -0.81
CA ILE A 132 19.58 -15.28 -1.16
C ILE A 132 18.89 -14.68 0.07
N LEU A 133 18.49 -15.50 1.04
CA LEU A 133 17.87 -15.03 2.29
C LEU A 133 18.82 -14.14 3.09
N TYR A 134 20.12 -14.45 3.10
CA TYR A 134 21.11 -13.60 3.78
C TYR A 134 21.27 -12.25 3.08
N ILE A 135 21.21 -12.22 1.73
CA ILE A 135 21.22 -10.96 0.98
C ILE A 135 19.98 -10.14 1.30
N PHE A 136 18.78 -10.74 1.19
CA PHE A 136 17.54 -10.05 1.48
C PHE A 136 17.49 -9.55 2.93
N GLY A 137 17.93 -10.36 3.89
CA GLY A 137 18.03 -9.97 5.30
C GLY A 137 19.00 -8.80 5.50
N ALA A 138 20.20 -8.86 4.93
CA ALA A 138 21.16 -7.77 5.00
C ALA A 138 20.64 -6.49 4.34
N PHE A 139 19.95 -6.62 3.19
CA PHE A 139 19.29 -5.52 2.51
C PHE A 139 18.20 -4.89 3.39
N LEU A 140 17.34 -5.70 4.02
CA LEU A 140 16.29 -5.21 4.93
C LEU A 140 16.89 -4.47 6.14
N VAL A 141 17.94 -5.02 6.76
CA VAL A 141 18.66 -4.36 7.87
C VAL A 141 19.25 -3.03 7.40
N TYR A 142 19.91 -3.01 6.25
CA TYR A 142 20.45 -1.77 5.67
C TYR A 142 19.35 -0.73 5.43
N THR A 143 18.23 -1.13 4.82
CA THR A 143 17.10 -0.21 4.58
C THR A 143 16.48 0.29 5.88
N GLY A 144 16.33 -0.57 6.89
CA GLY A 144 15.79 -0.19 8.20
C GLY A 144 16.69 0.83 8.92
N ILE A 145 18.01 0.61 8.91
CA ILE A 145 18.99 1.56 9.45
C ILE A 145 18.92 2.89 8.68
N LYS A 146 18.84 2.84 7.35
CA LYS A 146 18.75 4.03 6.51
C LYS A 146 17.48 4.84 6.77
N MET A 147 16.34 4.18 6.98
CA MET A 147 15.08 4.85 7.33
C MET A 147 15.14 5.50 8.71
N PHE A 148 15.83 4.87 9.67
CA PHE A 148 16.03 5.44 11.01
C PHE A 148 16.99 6.64 11.01
N SER A 149 17.91 6.70 10.03
CA SER A 149 18.94 7.74 9.92
C SER A 149 18.53 8.94 9.06
N GLN A 150 17.30 8.99 8.52
CA GLN A 150 16.81 10.18 7.80
C GLN A 150 16.33 11.25 8.79
N ASP A 151 17.30 11.96 9.38
CA ASP A 151 17.10 13.34 9.82
C ASP A 151 17.19 14.25 8.58
N ASP A 152 16.30 15.25 8.55
CA ASP A 152 16.04 16.21 7.49
C ASP A 152 17.26 16.68 6.67
N ASP A 153 17.39 16.25 5.41
CA ASP A 153 17.66 17.10 4.22
C ASP A 153 17.69 16.24 2.93
N PHE A 154 16.53 15.71 2.50
CA PHE A 154 16.47 14.98 1.23
C PHE A 154 16.30 15.97 0.07
N ASN A 155 17.41 16.44 -0.52
CA ASN A 155 17.39 17.25 -1.75
C ASN A 155 16.93 16.40 -2.96
N PRO A 156 15.68 16.56 -3.46
CA PRO A 156 15.04 15.57 -4.34
C PRO A 156 15.39 15.67 -5.82
N GLU A 157 16.23 16.62 -6.25
CA GLU A 157 16.57 16.79 -7.67
C GLU A 157 17.58 15.73 -8.18
N GLU A 158 18.20 14.95 -7.30
CA GLU A 158 19.23 13.95 -7.69
C GLU A 158 18.75 12.49 -7.65
N SER A 159 17.56 12.21 -7.11
CA SER A 159 17.11 10.83 -6.95
C SER A 159 16.99 10.12 -8.31
N ALA A 160 17.67 8.98 -8.45
CA ALA A 160 17.66 8.15 -9.65
C ALA A 160 16.23 7.79 -10.12
N ILE A 161 15.28 7.73 -9.17
CA ILE A 161 13.86 7.48 -9.43
C ILE A 161 13.21 8.65 -10.17
N VAL A 162 13.57 9.90 -9.83
CA VAL A 162 13.09 11.11 -10.54
C VAL A 162 13.68 11.16 -11.95
N LYS A 163 14.97 10.83 -12.12
CA LYS A 163 15.62 10.73 -13.45
C LYS A 163 15.02 9.63 -14.32
N LEU A 164 14.70 8.46 -13.76
CA LEU A 164 14.08 7.37 -14.52
C LEU A 164 12.66 7.72 -14.95
N THR A 165 11.89 8.35 -14.07
CA THR A 165 10.50 8.76 -14.33
C THR A 165 10.43 9.91 -15.33
N THR A 166 11.32 10.91 -15.23
CA THR A 166 11.44 12.00 -16.20
C THR A 166 12.04 11.58 -17.55
N ARG A 167 12.69 10.40 -17.62
CA ARG A 167 13.15 9.82 -18.90
C ARG A 167 12.01 9.18 -19.70
N PHE A 168 11.00 8.64 -19.02
CA PHE A 168 9.81 8.07 -19.66
C PHE A 168 8.70 9.11 -19.91
N VAL A 169 8.68 10.20 -19.14
CA VAL A 169 7.70 11.28 -19.29
C VAL A 169 8.43 12.61 -19.47
N ARG A 170 8.34 13.22 -20.65
CA ARG A 170 8.88 14.58 -20.90
C ARG A 170 8.07 15.60 -20.09
N ILE A 171 8.60 15.99 -18.94
CA ILE A 171 8.03 17.07 -18.11
C ILE A 171 8.84 18.35 -18.34
N THR A 172 8.23 19.35 -18.97
CA THR A 172 8.84 20.66 -19.23
C THR A 172 8.79 21.52 -17.95
N LYS A 173 9.94 22.02 -17.48
CA LYS A 173 10.10 22.83 -16.26
C LYS A 173 9.76 24.33 -16.43
N ARG A 174 8.60 24.72 -16.99
CA ARG A 174 8.16 26.13 -16.96
C ARG A 174 6.66 26.27 -16.72
N TYR A 175 6.33 26.88 -15.58
CA TYR A 175 4.99 27.31 -15.20
C TYR A 175 4.77 28.74 -15.67
N GLU A 176 3.88 28.95 -16.63
CA GLU A 176 3.26 30.26 -16.89
C GLU A 176 1.75 30.09 -17.09
N GLY A 177 0.97 30.45 -16.07
CA GLY A 177 -0.43 30.87 -16.21
C GLY A 177 -1.48 29.81 -16.58
N GLU A 178 -2.73 30.10 -16.21
CA GLU A 178 -3.91 29.22 -16.20
C GLU A 178 -4.46 28.81 -17.60
N LYS A 179 -3.64 28.20 -18.46
CA LYS A 179 -4.12 27.63 -19.73
C LYS A 179 -3.54 26.24 -19.99
N PHE A 180 -4.43 25.24 -19.99
CA PHE A 180 -4.13 23.81 -20.11
C PHE A 180 -3.61 23.36 -21.49
N PHE A 181 -3.63 24.23 -22.50
CA PHE A 181 -3.07 23.97 -23.82
C PHE A 181 -2.54 25.28 -24.42
N VAL A 182 -1.23 25.35 -24.63
CA VAL A 182 -0.60 26.45 -25.39
C VAL A 182 0.15 25.85 -26.56
N ARG A 183 -0.11 26.38 -27.76
CA ARG A 183 0.64 26.09 -28.98
C ARG A 183 1.83 27.04 -29.03
N GLU A 184 3.04 26.52 -28.94
CA GLU A 184 4.25 27.25 -29.32
C GLU A 184 4.90 26.55 -30.52
N ASN A 185 5.21 27.33 -31.56
CA ASN A 185 5.95 26.89 -32.76
C ASN A 185 5.42 25.64 -33.48
N GLY A 186 4.12 25.63 -33.81
CA GLY A 186 3.55 24.71 -34.81
C GLY A 186 3.46 23.23 -34.42
N LYS A 187 3.87 22.83 -33.21
CA LYS A 187 3.68 21.47 -32.69
C LYS A 187 2.82 21.49 -31.43
N ARG A 188 1.87 20.55 -31.34
CA ARG A 188 1.00 20.37 -30.17
C ARG A 188 1.82 19.74 -29.04
N THR A 189 2.08 20.50 -28.00
CA THR A 189 2.64 19.98 -26.75
C THR A 189 1.53 19.97 -25.71
N GLY A 190 1.30 18.82 -25.08
CA GLY A 190 0.39 18.71 -23.94
C GLY A 190 1.09 19.15 -22.68
N THR A 191 0.50 20.09 -21.96
CA THR A 191 0.91 20.45 -20.61
C THR A 191 0.40 19.38 -19.64
N LEU A 192 1.27 18.94 -18.74
CA LEU A 192 0.93 17.95 -17.72
C LEU A 192 -0.03 18.57 -16.69
N LEU A 193 -1.14 17.88 -16.43
CA LEU A 193 -1.68 17.79 -15.07
C LEU A 193 -0.62 17.15 -14.17
#